data_AF-A0A963S7S4-F1
#
_entry.id   AF-A0A963S7S4-F1
#
_cell.length_a   1.000
_cell.length_b   1.000
_cell.length_c   1.000
_cell.angle_alpha   90.00
_cell.angle_beta   90.00
_cell.angle_gamma   90.00
#
_symmetry.space_group_name_H-M   'P 1'
#
loop_
_entity.id
_entity.type
_entity.pdbx_description
1 polymer ?
#
loop_
_entity_poly.entity_id
_entity_poly.type
_entity_poly.pdbx_seq_one_letter_code
_entity_poly.pdbx_strand_id
1 'polypeptide(L)' 'WECALKHPEQGAAEGAPFIARHIIRRAEGAFDDFAATGKDEGLIRDVLGLS' A
#
# COMPACT_ATOMS: atom_id res chain seq x y z
N TRP A 1 -14.69 -4.43 2.09
CA TRP A 1 -15.28 -3.97 3.36
C TRP A 1 -16.46 -3.09 3.01
N GLU A 2 -17.69 -3.59 3.19
CA GLU A 2 -19.04 -2.98 3.19
C GLU A 2 -19.39 -1.73 2.33
N CYS A 3 -18.53 -1.30 1.41
CA CYS A 3 -18.71 -0.09 0.61
C CYS A 3 -19.93 -0.16 -0.32
N ALA A 4 -20.44 -1.37 -0.58
CA ALA A 4 -21.68 -1.60 -1.32
C ALA A 4 -22.95 -1.59 -0.45
N LEU A 5 -22.82 -1.51 0.88
CA LEU A 5 -23.93 -1.65 1.84
C LEU A 5 -24.08 -0.46 2.80
N LYS A 6 -23.04 0.37 2.99
CA LYS A 6 -23.04 1.50 3.92
C LYS A 6 -22.51 2.78 3.26
N HIS A 7 -22.93 3.93 3.78
CA HIS A 7 -22.37 5.22 3.40
C HIS A 7 -20.85 5.24 3.73
N PRO A 8 -19.99 5.78 2.86
CA PRO A 8 -18.53 5.72 3.01
C PRO A 8 -18.04 6.32 4.34
N GLU A 9 -18.64 7.41 4.79
CA GLU A 9 -18.28 8.06 6.06
C GLU A 9 -18.60 7.17 7.27
N GLN A 10 -19.74 6.48 7.25
CA GLN A 10 -20.11 5.55 8.32
C GLN A 10 -19.15 4.37 8.34
N GLY A 11 -18.84 3.80 7.17
CA GLY A 11 -17.81 2.77 7.05
C GLY A 11 -16.51 3.26 7.69
N ALA A 12 -15.94 4.37 7.19
CA ALA A 12 -14.70 4.94 7.69
C ALA A 12 -14.68 5.13 9.22
N ALA A 13 -15.77 5.66 9.79
CA ALA A 13 -15.90 5.85 11.24
C ALA A 13 -15.88 4.54 12.03
N GLU A 14 -16.52 3.48 11.53
CA GLU A 14 -16.53 2.15 12.18
C GLU A 14 -15.19 1.41 12.03
N GLY A 15 -14.50 1.58 10.89
CA GLY A 15 -13.27 0.83 10.56
C GLY A 15 -12.00 1.44 11.11
N ALA A 16 -11.92 2.77 11.24
CA ALA A 16 -10.71 3.43 11.72
C ALA A 16 -10.25 2.91 13.11
N PRO A 17 -11.15 2.72 14.11
CA PRO A 17 -10.76 2.13 15.39
C PRO A 17 -10.31 0.66 15.28
N PHE A 18 -10.88 -0.10 14.34
CA PHE A 18 -10.47 -1.48 14.05
C PHE A 18 -9.06 -1.57 13.48
N ILE A 19 -8.73 -0.68 12.57
CA ILE A 19 -7.39 -0.64 11.98
C ILE A 19 -6.41 -0.20 13.07
N ALA A 20 -6.71 0.87 13.81
CA ALA A 20 -5.83 1.40 14.84
C ALA A 20 -5.45 0.38 15.93
N ARG A 21 -6.37 -0.51 16.32
CA ARG A 21 -6.11 -1.52 17.37
C ARG A 21 -5.32 -2.73 16.89
N HIS A 22 -5.25 -2.98 15.58
CA HIS A 22 -4.57 -4.15 15.00
C HIS A 22 -3.40 -3.79 14.08
N ILE A 23 -3.13 -2.49 13.90
CA ILE A 23 -2.01 -2.05 13.09
C ILE A 23 -0.70 -2.48 13.77
N ILE A 24 0.14 -3.20 13.02
CA ILE A 24 1.51 -3.48 13.45
C ILE A 24 2.36 -2.20 13.35
N ARG A 25 3.59 -2.23 13.88
CA ARG A 25 4.53 -1.09 13.75
C ARG A 25 4.61 -0.66 12.29
N ARG A 26 4.21 0.60 12.03
CA ARG A 26 4.29 1.19 10.69
C ARG A 26 5.75 1.34 10.27
N ALA A 27 6.03 1.12 8.99
CA ALA A 27 7.31 1.52 8.41
C ALA A 27 7.52 3.03 8.60
N GLU A 28 8.76 3.43 8.90
CA GLU A 28 9.10 4.84 9.16
C GLU A 28 9.17 5.67 7.87
N GLY A 29 9.36 5.03 6.72
CA GLY A 29 9.33 5.65 5.38
C GLY A 29 7.98 5.54 4.69
N ALA A 30 7.72 6.41 3.72
CA ALA A 30 6.55 6.29 2.87
C ALA A 30 6.72 5.11 1.90
N PHE A 31 5.62 4.45 1.55
CA PHE A 31 5.65 3.40 0.53
C PHE A 31 6.10 3.97 -0.82
N ASP A 32 5.71 5.21 -1.12
CA ASP A 32 6.04 5.87 -2.38
C ASP A 32 7.55 6.16 -2.50
N ASP A 33 8.28 6.30 -1.38
CA ASP A 33 9.74 6.46 -1.42
C ASP A 33 10.43 5.17 -1.89
N PHE A 34 9.86 3.99 -1.59
CA PHE A 34 10.29 2.72 -2.16
C PHE A 34 9.95 2.62 -3.65
N ALA A 35 8.75 3.05 -4.04
CA ALA A 35 8.32 3.02 -5.44
C ALA A 35 9.03 4.06 -6.33
N ALA A 36 9.56 5.13 -5.74
CA ALA A 36 10.29 6.19 -6.41
C ALA A 36 11.76 5.84 -6.70
N THR A 37 12.27 4.68 -6.27
CA THR A 37 13.56 4.19 -6.75
C THR A 37 13.41 3.98 -8.26
N GLY A 38 14.08 4.82 -9.05
CA GLY A 38 13.96 4.83 -10.52
C GLY A 38 14.07 3.43 -11.12
N LYS A 39 13.27 3.16 -12.15
CA LYS A 39 13.30 1.88 -12.86
C LYS A 39 14.64 1.76 -13.58
N ASP A 40 15.46 0.80 -13.17
CA ASP A 40 16.66 0.42 -13.90
C ASP A 40 16.26 -0.56 -15.00
N GLU A 41 16.13 -0.04 -16.23
CA GLU A 41 15.77 -0.86 -17.40
C GLU A 41 16.81 -1.95 -17.70
N GLY A 42 18.08 -1.73 -17.35
CA GLY A 42 19.14 -2.74 -17.48
C GLY A 42 18.91 -3.90 -16.54
N LEU A 43 18.69 -3.61 -15.25
CA LEU A 43 18.33 -4.61 -14.25
C LEU A 43 17.07 -5.39 -14.64
N ILE A 44 16.05 -4.69 -15.14
CA ILE A 44 14.80 -5.32 -15.58
C ILE A 44 15.05 -6.27 -16.75
N ARG A 45 15.87 -5.88 -17.74
CA ARG A 45 16.21 -6.76 -18.87
C ARG A 45 17.01 -7.98 -18.44
N ASP A 46 17.96 -7.83 -17.53
CA ASP A 46 18.76 -8.94 -17.01
C ASP A 46 17.90 -9.94 -16.22
N VAL A 47 17.01 -9.46 -15.35
CA VAL A 47 16.06 -10.31 -14.61
C VAL A 47 15.11 -11.06 -15.56
N LEU A 48 14.71 -10.43 -16.66
CA LEU A 48 13.85 -11.03 -17.68
C LEU A 48 14.62 -11.93 -18.66
N GLY A 49 15.94 -12.05 -18.56
CA GLY A 49 16.77 -12.84 -19.48
C GLY A 49 16.80 -12.28 -20.90
N LEU A 50 16.58 -10.98 -21.06
CA LEU A 50 16.55 -10.26 -22.34
C LEU A 50 17.90 -9.60 -22.68
N SER A 51 18.98 -10.12 -22.07
CA SER A 51 20.36 -9.66 -22.25
C SER A 51 20.85 -9.88 -23.68
#